data_AF-A0A227J6R0-F1
#
_entry.id   AF-A0A227J6R0-F1
#
_cell.length_a   1.000
_cell.length_b   1.000
_cell.length_c   1.000
_cell.angle_alpha   90.00
_cell.angle_beta   90.00
_cell.angle_gamma   90.00
#
_symmetry.space_group_name_H-M   'P 1'
#
loop_
_entity.id
_entity.type
_entity.pdbx_description
1 polymer ?
#
loop_
_entity_poly.entity_id
_entity_poly.type
_entity_poly.pdbx_seq_one_letter_code
_entity_poly.pdbx_strand_id
1 'polypeptide(L)'
;AVAYGADEVDVVFPYRALMAGDEKVGFELVKQCKEACGDILLKVIIETGELKEEALIKKASQICIEAGADFIKTSTGKVPVNATPEYARMMLEVIRDMGVAETVGFKPAGGVRTAEDAAAYLAMADEIL
;
A
#
# COMPACT_ATOMS: atom_id res chain seq x y z
N ALA A 1 -17.66 7.19 -1.85
CA ALA A 1 -17.18 6.89 -0.48
C ALA A 1 -17.29 8.13 0.39
N VAL A 2 -16.58 9.21 0.07
CA VAL A 2 -16.62 10.50 0.80
C VAL A 2 -18.03 11.01 1.09
N ALA A 3 -18.90 11.13 0.08
CA ALA A 3 -20.28 11.60 0.27
C ALA A 3 -21.15 10.70 1.19
N TYR A 4 -20.74 9.45 1.42
CA TYR A 4 -21.40 8.54 2.34
C TYR A 4 -20.85 8.63 3.78
N GLY A 5 -19.91 9.55 4.05
CA GLY A 5 -19.35 9.76 5.39
C GLY A 5 -18.26 8.76 5.77
N ALA A 6 -17.44 8.32 4.82
CA ALA A 6 -16.28 7.48 5.12
C ALA A 6 -15.15 8.30 5.78
N ASP A 7 -14.62 7.84 6.90
CA ASP A 7 -13.46 8.45 7.57
C ASP A 7 -12.14 8.15 6.85
N GLU A 8 -12.11 7.03 6.11
CA GLU A 8 -10.97 6.62 5.31
C GLU A 8 -11.43 5.87 4.04
N VAL A 9 -10.63 5.92 2.97
CA VAL A 9 -10.88 5.18 1.72
C VAL A 9 -9.67 4.31 1.39
N ASP A 10 -9.90 3.03 1.11
CA ASP A 10 -8.88 2.12 0.59
C ASP A 10 -9.12 1.93 -0.92
N VAL A 11 -8.32 2.58 -1.78
CA VAL A 11 -8.40 2.46 -3.25
C VAL A 11 -7.43 1.39 -3.77
N VAL A 12 -7.77 0.70 -4.86
CA VAL A 12 -6.88 -0.27 -5.51
C VAL A 12 -6.05 0.43 -6.60
N PHE A 13 -4.73 0.35 -6.48
CA PHE A 13 -3.78 0.82 -7.49
C PHE A 13 -3.98 0.05 -8.81
N PRO A 14 -3.81 0.67 -9.99
CA PRO A 14 -3.93 -0.02 -11.28
C PRO A 14 -2.68 -0.88 -11.58
N TYR A 15 -2.41 -1.87 -10.72
CA TYR A 15 -1.19 -2.68 -10.70
C TYR A 15 -0.91 -3.40 -12.04
N ARG A 16 -1.94 -3.79 -12.79
CA ARG A 16 -1.78 -4.41 -14.12
C ARG A 16 -1.23 -3.44 -15.16
N ALA A 17 -1.53 -2.14 -15.03
CA ALA A 17 -0.98 -1.13 -15.93
C ALA A 17 0.50 -0.90 -15.64
N LEU A 18 0.89 -0.90 -14.35
CA LEU A 18 2.29 -0.87 -13.96
C LEU A 18 3.05 -2.09 -14.50
N MET A 19 2.49 -3.29 -14.38
CA MET A 19 3.08 -4.51 -14.97
C MET A 19 3.23 -4.42 -16.49
N ALA A 20 2.39 -3.62 -17.16
CA ALA A 20 2.48 -3.35 -18.59
C ALA A 20 3.40 -2.16 -18.94
N GLY A 21 4.05 -1.55 -17.95
CA GLY A 21 5.00 -0.44 -18.11
C GLY A 21 4.40 0.97 -18.01
N ASP A 22 3.11 1.10 -17.70
CA ASP A 22 2.47 2.41 -17.51
C ASP A 22 2.50 2.82 -16.03
N GLU A 23 3.57 3.51 -15.63
CA GLU A 23 3.71 4.09 -14.29
C GLU A 23 2.80 5.31 -14.08
N LYS A 24 2.49 6.05 -15.17
CA LYS A 24 1.82 7.35 -15.12
C LYS A 24 0.38 7.23 -14.67
N VAL A 25 -0.34 6.22 -15.16
CA VAL A 25 -1.75 6.00 -14.78
C VAL A 25 -1.90 5.69 -13.28
N GLY A 26 -0.91 5.02 -12.69
CA GLY A 26 -0.87 4.75 -11.25
C GLY A 26 -0.79 6.02 -10.43
N PHE A 27 0.16 6.90 -10.79
CA PHE A 27 0.33 8.19 -10.13
C PHE A 27 -0.93 9.06 -10.24
N GLU A 28 -1.47 9.21 -11.46
CA GLU A 28 -2.61 10.09 -11.71
C GLU A 28 -3.87 9.61 -10.97
N LEU A 29 -4.14 8.31 -10.96
CA LEU A 29 -5.30 7.75 -10.26
C LEU A 29 -5.22 8.01 -8.76
N VAL A 30 -4.07 7.76 -8.14
CA VAL A 30 -3.89 7.97 -6.69
C VAL A 30 -4.01 9.45 -6.35
N LYS A 31 -3.37 10.32 -7.13
CA LYS A 31 -3.42 11.77 -6.92
C LYS A 31 -4.86 12.31 -7.00
N GLN A 32 -5.61 11.94 -8.03
CA GLN A 32 -7.01 12.35 -8.17
C GLN A 32 -7.89 11.81 -7.02
N CYS A 33 -7.64 10.57 -6.57
CA CYS A 33 -8.35 10.03 -5.41
C CYS A 33 -8.00 10.80 -4.13
N LYS A 34 -6.75 11.19 -3.93
CA LYS A 34 -6.31 11.97 -2.76
C LYS A 34 -6.94 13.35 -2.76
N GLU A 35 -6.94 14.03 -3.91
CA GLU A 35 -7.62 15.32 -4.08
C GLU A 35 -9.12 15.21 -3.76
N ALA A 36 -9.78 14.13 -4.20
CA ALA A 36 -11.19 13.89 -3.90
C ALA A 36 -11.46 13.53 -2.42
N CYS A 37 -10.48 12.96 -1.71
CA CYS A 37 -10.58 12.67 -0.28
C CYS A 37 -10.38 13.93 0.58
N GLY A 38 -9.57 14.89 0.14
CA GLY A 38 -9.22 16.05 0.95
C GLY A 38 -8.54 15.61 2.26
N ASP A 39 -9.17 15.95 3.39
CA ASP A 39 -8.67 15.61 4.74
C ASP A 39 -8.94 14.15 5.14
N ILE A 40 -9.77 13.42 4.38
CA ILE A 40 -10.05 11.99 4.61
C ILE A 40 -8.81 11.17 4.22
N LEU A 41 -8.45 10.19 5.05
CA LEU A 41 -7.27 9.36 4.79
C LEU A 41 -7.49 8.43 3.59
N LEU A 42 -6.51 8.39 2.70
CA LEU A 42 -6.45 7.52 1.54
C LEU A 42 -5.37 6.45 1.75
N LYS A 43 -5.79 5.19 1.73
CA LYS A 43 -4.89 4.04 1.66
C LYS A 43 -4.90 3.49 0.25
N VAL A 44 -3.74 3.08 -0.25
CA VAL A 44 -3.61 2.52 -1.59
C VAL A 44 -3.19 1.06 -1.52
N ILE A 45 -4.03 0.18 -2.05
CA ILE A 45 -3.79 -1.26 -2.17
C ILE A 45 -2.98 -1.51 -3.45
N ILE A 46 -1.75 -2.00 -3.33
CA ILE A 46 -0.89 -2.28 -4.49
C ILE A 46 -0.99 -3.70 -5.05
N GLU A 47 -1.70 -4.59 -4.33
CA GLU A 47 -1.93 -6.00 -4.69
C GLU A 47 -0.62 -6.79 -4.87
N THR A 48 0.17 -6.84 -3.80
CA THR A 48 1.51 -7.46 -3.76
C THR A 48 1.55 -8.90 -4.28
N GLY A 49 0.53 -9.72 -4.01
CA GLY A 49 0.46 -11.10 -4.49
C GLY A 49 0.26 -11.26 -6.00
N GLU A 50 -0.17 -10.21 -6.69
CA GLU A 50 -0.25 -10.17 -8.16
C GLU A 50 1.00 -9.53 -8.78
N LEU A 51 1.56 -8.48 -8.14
CA LEU A 51 2.81 -7.85 -8.58
C LEU A 51 4.00 -8.81 -8.49
N LYS A 52 4.10 -9.57 -7.40
CA LYS A 52 5.07 -10.66 -7.11
C LYS A 52 6.55 -10.29 -7.07
N GLU A 53 7.00 -9.42 -7.97
CA GLU A 53 8.39 -9.02 -8.12
C GLU A 53 8.72 -7.86 -7.17
N GLU A 54 9.86 -7.95 -6.48
CA GLU A 54 10.33 -6.91 -5.56
C GLU A 54 10.39 -5.54 -6.24
N ALA A 55 10.92 -5.47 -7.47
CA ALA A 55 11.04 -4.23 -8.22
C ALA A 55 9.67 -3.56 -8.45
N LEU A 56 8.64 -4.34 -8.78
CA LEU A 56 7.29 -3.83 -9.00
C LEU A 56 6.61 -3.43 -7.70
N ILE A 57 6.79 -4.19 -6.61
CA ILE A 57 6.24 -3.87 -5.29
C ILE A 57 6.83 -2.56 -4.77
N LYS A 58 8.16 -2.41 -4.85
CA LYS A 58 8.85 -1.18 -4.43
C LYS A 58 8.42 -0.01 -5.32
N LYS A 59 8.36 -0.20 -6.63
CA LYS A 59 7.91 0.84 -7.58
C LYS A 59 6.46 1.29 -7.34
N ALA A 60 5.52 0.36 -7.16
CA ALA A 60 4.13 0.70 -6.86
C ALA A 60 4.02 1.50 -5.55
N SER A 61 4.76 1.08 -4.53
CA SER A 61 4.81 1.77 -3.23
C SER A 61 5.31 3.21 -3.38
N GLN A 62 6.42 3.42 -4.10
CA GLN A 62 6.98 4.74 -4.38
C GLN A 62 5.98 5.64 -5.11
N ILE A 63 5.38 5.15 -6.20
CA ILE A 63 4.38 5.91 -6.98
C ILE A 63 3.21 6.34 -6.08
N CYS A 64 2.70 5.43 -5.23
CA CYS A 64 1.58 5.74 -4.36
C CYS A 64 1.94 6.82 -3.32
N ILE A 65 3.14 6.74 -2.72
CA ILE A 65 3.63 7.73 -1.76
C ILE A 65 3.79 9.10 -2.43
N GLU A 66 4.45 9.15 -3.59
CA GLU A 66 4.65 10.39 -4.35
C GLU A 66 3.32 11.03 -4.80
N ALA A 67 2.30 10.20 -5.05
CA ALA A 67 0.96 10.65 -5.41
C ALA A 67 0.09 11.07 -4.20
N GLY A 68 0.59 10.93 -2.97
CA GLY A 68 -0.07 11.43 -1.75
C GLY A 68 -0.87 10.39 -0.97
N ALA A 69 -0.56 9.10 -1.08
CA ALA A 69 -1.14 8.08 -0.21
C ALA A 69 -0.77 8.31 1.26
N ASP A 70 -1.76 8.26 2.16
CA ASP A 70 -1.52 8.31 3.61
C ASP A 70 -1.15 6.92 4.16
N PHE A 71 -1.52 5.85 3.45
CA PHE A 71 -1.06 4.49 3.73
C PHE A 71 -0.79 3.74 2.43
N ILE A 72 0.21 2.87 2.46
CA ILE A 72 0.34 1.79 1.47
C ILE A 72 -0.10 0.45 2.09
N LYS A 73 -0.95 -0.27 1.34
CA LYS A 73 -1.63 -1.49 1.79
C LYS A 73 -1.28 -2.66 0.87
N THR A 74 -1.01 -3.83 1.45
CA THR A 74 -0.52 -4.98 0.68
C THR A 74 -1.55 -5.47 -0.35
N SER A 75 -2.78 -5.79 0.09
CA SER A 75 -3.68 -6.60 -0.73
C SER A 75 -5.16 -6.37 -0.47
N THR A 76 -6.01 -6.77 -1.41
CA THR A 76 -7.48 -6.69 -1.32
C THR A 76 -8.11 -7.78 -0.45
N GLY A 77 -7.40 -8.90 -0.23
CA GLY A 77 -7.98 -10.11 0.34
C GLY A 77 -8.79 -10.95 -0.66
N LYS A 78 -8.70 -10.64 -1.96
CA LYS A 78 -9.52 -11.25 -3.03
C LYS A 78 -8.71 -12.05 -4.06
N VAL A 79 -7.39 -12.04 -3.96
CA VAL A 79 -6.46 -12.82 -4.80
C VAL A 79 -5.83 -13.97 -3.99
N PRO A 80 -5.23 -14.99 -4.63
CA PRO A 80 -4.73 -16.18 -3.92
C PRO A 80 -3.64 -15.88 -2.88
N VAL A 81 -2.69 -15.00 -3.20
CA VAL A 81 -1.61 -14.56 -2.30
C VAL A 81 -1.90 -13.13 -1.87
N ASN A 82 -1.82 -12.83 -0.57
CA ASN A 82 -2.10 -11.50 -0.02
C ASN A 82 -0.87 -10.99 0.76
N ALA A 83 -1.05 -10.58 2.02
CA ALA A 83 0.08 -10.19 2.86
C ALA A 83 1.02 -11.39 3.11
N THR A 84 2.31 -11.16 2.94
CA THR A 84 3.38 -12.04 3.40
C THR A 84 4.41 -11.20 4.16
N PRO A 85 5.20 -11.78 5.08
CA PRO A 85 6.28 -11.07 5.75
C PRO A 85 7.29 -10.46 4.76
N GLU A 86 7.60 -11.17 3.67
CA GLU A 86 8.51 -10.69 2.62
C GLU A 86 7.99 -9.43 1.94
N TYR A 87 6.72 -9.43 1.48
CA TYR A 87 6.14 -8.26 0.82
C TYR A 87 5.94 -7.09 1.79
N ALA A 88 5.62 -7.36 3.05
CA ALA A 88 5.55 -6.32 4.08
C ALA A 88 6.89 -5.63 4.29
N ARG A 89 7.99 -6.38 4.39
CA ARG A 89 9.33 -5.83 4.53
C ARG A 89 9.68 -4.92 3.35
N MET A 90 9.42 -5.33 2.12
CA MET A 90 9.67 -4.52 0.93
C MET A 90 8.93 -3.17 0.97
N MET A 91 7.68 -3.15 1.43
CA MET A 91 6.88 -1.93 1.54
C MET A 91 7.35 -1.03 2.69
N LEU A 92 7.67 -1.60 3.86
CA LEU A 92 8.22 -0.87 5.01
C LEU A 92 9.58 -0.25 4.69
N GLU A 93 10.44 -0.96 3.96
CA GLU A 93 11.72 -0.43 3.47
C GLU A 93 11.52 0.80 2.58
N VAL A 94 10.51 0.81 1.71
CA VAL A 94 10.22 2.00 0.89
C VAL A 94 9.81 3.19 1.76
N ILE A 95 8.96 2.99 2.77
CA ILE A 95 8.56 4.06 3.71
C ILE A 95 9.79 4.62 4.42
N ARG A 96 10.67 3.74 4.93
CA ARG A 96 11.94 4.12 5.58
C ARG A 96 12.85 4.89 4.62
N ASP A 97 13.10 4.33 3.43
CA ASP A 97 14.09 4.85 2.48
C ASP A 97 13.66 6.18 1.88
N MET A 98 12.35 6.43 1.76
CA MET A 98 11.80 7.73 1.36
C MET A 98 11.72 8.74 2.52
N GLY A 99 11.96 8.31 3.77
CA GLY A 99 11.92 9.19 4.95
C GLY A 99 10.52 9.70 5.30
N VAL A 100 9.48 8.89 5.04
CA VAL A 100 8.06 9.29 5.17
C VAL A 100 7.31 8.56 6.29
N ALA A 101 8.02 7.94 7.24
CA ALA A 101 7.41 7.17 8.33
C ALA A 101 6.43 7.99 9.21
N GLU A 102 6.65 9.32 9.31
CA GLU A 102 5.77 10.23 10.06
C GLU A 102 4.46 10.58 9.34
N THR A 103 4.40 10.37 8.02
CA THR A 103 3.27 10.81 7.18
C THR A 103 2.62 9.69 6.39
N VAL A 104 3.26 8.53 6.27
CA VAL A 104 2.76 7.37 5.53
C VAL A 104 2.78 6.13 6.41
N GLY A 105 1.60 5.56 6.63
CA GLY A 105 1.44 4.31 7.35
C GLY A 105 1.53 3.05 6.47
N PHE A 106 1.67 1.91 7.12
CA PHE A 106 1.67 0.59 6.49
C PHE A 106 0.44 -0.24 6.95
N LYS A 107 -0.15 -1.01 6.02
CA LYS A 107 -1.29 -1.89 6.34
C LYS A 107 -1.13 -3.27 5.67
N PRO A 108 -0.74 -4.33 6.41
CA PRO A 108 -0.83 -5.69 5.92
C PRO A 108 -2.30 -6.12 5.89
N ALA A 109 -2.76 -6.71 4.79
CA ALA A 109 -4.15 -7.10 4.61
C ALA A 109 -4.30 -8.42 3.84
N GLY A 110 -5.22 -9.26 4.32
CA GLY A 110 -5.50 -10.59 3.77
C GLY A 110 -4.48 -11.63 4.22
N GLY A 111 -4.96 -12.73 4.79
CA GLY A 111 -4.11 -13.87 5.18
C GLY A 111 -3.54 -13.83 6.61
N VAL A 112 -3.56 -12.68 7.28
CA VAL A 112 -3.20 -12.53 8.71
C VAL A 112 -4.35 -13.06 9.57
N ARG A 113 -4.16 -14.21 10.24
CA ARG A 113 -5.25 -14.93 10.92
C ARG A 113 -5.02 -15.15 12.41
N THR A 114 -3.77 -15.19 12.86
CA THR A 114 -3.45 -15.48 14.25
C THR A 114 -2.78 -14.30 14.94
N ALA A 115 -2.71 -14.36 16.27
CA ALA A 115 -1.98 -13.37 17.06
C ALA A 115 -0.48 -13.39 16.75
N GLU A 116 0.07 -14.57 16.46
CA GLU A 116 1.47 -14.76 16.06
C GLU A 116 1.75 -14.09 14.71
N ASP A 117 0.83 -14.21 13.73
CA ASP A 117 0.94 -13.48 12.46
C ASP A 117 1.01 -11.98 12.71
N ALA A 118 0.09 -11.45 13.53
CA ALA A 118 0.03 -10.03 13.85
C ALA A 118 1.30 -9.54 14.57
N ALA A 119 1.80 -10.31 15.55
CA ALA A 119 3.02 -10.00 16.28
C ALA A 119 4.24 -9.93 15.35
N ALA A 120 4.32 -10.81 14.35
CA ALA A 120 5.41 -10.79 13.38
C ALA A 120 5.44 -9.50 12.53
N TYR A 121 4.28 -8.99 12.11
CA TYR A 121 4.22 -7.72 11.36
C TYR A 121 4.54 -6.51 12.24
N LEU A 122 4.11 -6.51 13.51
CA LEU A 122 4.44 -5.43 14.45
C LEU A 122 5.94 -5.39 14.74
N ALA A 123 6.55 -6.53 15.07
CA ALA A 123 7.99 -6.62 15.31
C ALA A 123 8.81 -6.19 14.10
N MET A 124 8.33 -6.45 12.88
CA MET A 124 8.97 -6.00 11.65
C MET A 124 8.89 -4.48 11.48
N ALA A 125 7.78 -3.84 11.86
CA ALA A 125 7.69 -2.39 11.85
C ALA A 125 8.66 -1.78 12.87
N ASP A 126 8.72 -2.31 14.09
CA ASP A 126 9.65 -1.86 15.16
C ASP A 126 11.13 -2.00 14.76
N GLU A 127 11.45 -2.95 13.89
CA GLU A 127 12.82 -3.17 13.39
C GLU A 127 13.22 -2.18 12.30
N ILE A 128 12.27 -1.81 11.41
CA ILE A 128 12.57 -1.11 10.15
C ILE A 128 12.37 0.40 10.25
N LEU A 129 11.35 0.85 10.98
CA LEU A 129 10.95 2.26 11.11
C LEU A 129 11.46 2.86 12.42
#